data_AF-A0A4V1E9V5-F1
#
_entry.id   AF-A0A4V1E9V5-F1
#
_cell.length_a   1.000
_cell.length_b   1.000
_cell.length_c   1.000
_cell.angle_alpha   90.00
_cell.angle_beta   90.00
_cell.angle_gamma   90.00
#
_symmetry.space_group_name_H-M   'P 1'
#
loop_
_entity.id
_entity.type
_entity.pdbx_description
1 polymer ?
#
loop_
_entity_poly.entity_id
_entity_poly.type
_entity_poly.pdbx_seq_one_letter_code
_entity_poly.pdbx_strand_id
1 'polypeptide(L)' 'MDTVHDRAVGMDISKRDAKVCLRVPGARAGTYTSTVTTWGATTRQILELRDFLEHEHVTTVPSPASSTRSPAGSRRR' A
#
# COMPACT_ATOMS: atom_id res chain seq x y z
N MET A 1 -3.38 -2.90 -21.58
CA MET A 1 -4.28 -1.79 -21.19
C MET A 1 -3.70 -1.19 -19.91
N ASP A 2 -3.30 0.08 -19.94
CA ASP A 2 -2.89 0.83 -18.76
C ASP A 2 -4.14 1.33 -18.02
N THR A 3 -4.47 0.71 -16.89
CA THR A 3 -5.53 1.24 -16.01
C THR A 3 -4.91 2.33 -15.16
N VAL A 4 -5.18 3.59 -15.52
CA VAL A 4 -4.80 4.74 -14.69
C VAL A 4 -5.75 4.81 -13.51
N HIS A 5 -5.20 4.68 -12.31
CA HIS A 5 -5.96 4.85 -11.07
C HIS A 5 -5.78 6.29 -10.59
N ASP A 6 -6.88 7.04 -10.56
CA ASP A 6 -6.87 8.44 -10.11
C ASP A 6 -6.46 8.57 -8.63
N ARG A 7 -6.85 7.59 -7.82
CA ARG A 7 -6.50 7.47 -6.39
C ARG A 7 -5.71 6.19 -6.16
N ALA A 8 -4.43 6.35 -5.82
CA ALA A 8 -3.51 5.23 -5.63
C ALA A 8 -2.73 5.40 -4.32
N VAL A 9 -2.37 4.29 -3.68
CA VAL A 9 -1.56 4.30 -2.45
C VAL A 9 -0.33 3.42 -2.60
N GLY A 10 0.85 3.90 -2.24
CA GLY A 10 2.04 3.07 -2.07
C GLY A 10 2.24 2.74 -0.58
N MET A 11 2.55 1.48 -0.26
CA MET A 11 2.74 1.05 1.12
C MET A 11 4.07 0.30 1.28
N ASP A 12 4.87 0.73 2.26
CA ASP A 12 6.06 0.02 2.72
C ASP A 12 5.83 -0.43 4.16
N ILE A 13 5.86 -1.74 4.40
CA ILE A 13 5.45 -2.35 5.66
C ILE A 13 6.67 -3.01 6.31
N SER A 14 6.97 -2.58 7.53
CA SER A 14 8.02 -3.13 8.38
C SER A 14 7.42 -3.85 9.59
N LYS A 15 8.28 -4.46 10.43
CA LYS A 15 7.82 -5.08 11.70
C LYS A 15 7.32 -4.06 12.71
N ARG A 16 7.73 -2.78 12.59
CA ARG A 16 7.44 -1.73 13.57
C ARG A 16 6.30 -0.84 13.09
N ASP A 17 6.27 -0.54 11.81
CA ASP A 17 5.42 0.48 11.22
C ASP A 17 5.05 0.16 9.77
N ALA A 18 4.05 0.86 9.26
CA ALA A 18 3.72 0.93 7.86
C ALA A 18 3.78 2.40 7.41
N LYS A 19 4.55 2.67 6.36
CA LYS A 19 4.57 3.98 5.70
C LYS A 19 3.65 3.94 4.50
N VAL A 20 2.79 4.94 4.41
CA VAL A 20 1.70 4.98 3.44
C VAL A 20 1.77 6.30 2.69
N CYS A 21 2.03 6.22 1.39
CA CYS A 21 2.04 7.35 0.48
C CYS A 21 0.75 7.34 -0.34
N LEU A 22 -0.18 8.23 0.01
CA LEU A 22 -1.44 8.39 -0.70
C LEU A 22 -1.27 9.46 -1.78
N ARG A 23 -1.66 9.15 -3.02
CA ARG A 23 -1.72 10.09 -4.12
C ARG A 23 -3.17 10.26 -4.57
N VAL A 24 -3.66 11.49 -4.50
CA VAL A 24 -5.03 11.87 -4.88
C VAL A 24 -5.03 12.99 -5.93
N PRO A 25 -6.06 13.08 -6.79
CA PRO A 25 -6.20 14.20 -7.73
C PRO A 25 -6.40 15.52 -6.97
N GLY A 26 -5.73 16.57 -7.43
CA GLY A 26 -5.91 17.92 -6.92
C GLY A 26 -7.13 18.64 -7.51
N ALA A 27 -7.39 19.86 -7.04
CA ALA A 27 -8.54 20.66 -7.49
C ALA A 27 -8.52 21.03 -8.98
N ARG A 28 -7.36 20.92 -9.65
CA ARG A 28 -7.20 21.18 -11.09
C ARG A 28 -6.96 19.86 -11.83
N ALA A 29 -7.60 19.71 -12.99
CA ALA A 29 -7.40 18.55 -13.85
C ALA A 29 -5.91 18.33 -14.15
N GLY A 30 -5.45 17.08 -14.03
CA GLY A 30 -4.04 16.70 -14.25
C GLY A 30 -3.10 17.01 -13.08
N THR A 31 -3.57 17.59 -11.98
CA THR A 31 -2.76 17.80 -10.77
C THR A 31 -2.99 16.70 -9.74
N TYR A 32 -1.96 16.41 -8.95
CA TYR A 32 -2.02 15.42 -7.87
C TYR A 32 -1.35 15.96 -6.61
N THR A 33 -1.82 15.50 -5.46
CA THR A 33 -1.17 15.74 -4.17
C THR A 33 -0.81 14.40 -3.55
N SER A 34 0.37 14.35 -2.94
CA SER A 34 0.85 13.18 -2.23
C SER A 34 0.99 13.48 -0.74
N THR A 35 0.42 12.62 0.09
CA THR A 35 0.53 12.70 1.55
C THR A 35 1.18 11.42 2.06
N VAL A 36 2.22 11.55 2.87
CA VAL A 36 2.91 10.42 3.51
C VAL A 36 2.53 10.36 4.98
N THR A 37 1.99 9.23 5.41
CA THR A 37 1.66 8.94 6.81
C THR A 37 2.43 7.72 7.30
N THR A 38 2.61 7.61 8.62
CA THR A 38 3.26 6.46 9.26
C THR A 38 2.35 5.92 10.34
N TRP A 39 2.12 4.62 10.31
CA TRP A 39 1.20 3.89 11.19
C TRP A 39 1.96 2.82 11.96
N GLY A 40 1.56 2.52 13.18
CA GLY A 40 2.14 1.37 13.92
C GLY A 40 1.73 0.03 13.30
N ALA A 41 2.53 -1.01 13.54
CA ALA A 41 2.22 -2.40 13.11
C ALA A 41 1.37 -3.19 14.13
N THR A 42 0.70 -2.51 15.08
CA THR A 42 -0.21 -3.18 16.01
C THR A 42 -1.58 -3.38 15.36
N THR A 43 -2.33 -4.39 15.78
CA THR A 43 -3.67 -4.68 15.23
C THR A 43 -4.57 -3.45 15.22
N ARG A 44 -4.57 -2.67 16.31
CA ARG A 44 -5.35 -1.43 16.40
C ARG A 44 -4.96 -0.44 15.30
N GLN A 45 -3.67 -0.18 15.13
CA GLN A 45 -3.18 0.78 14.14
C GLN A 45 -3.40 0.31 12.71
N ILE A 46 -3.37 -1.00 12.47
CA ILE A 46 -3.72 -1.59 11.17
C ILE A 46 -5.22 -1.40 10.86
N LEU A 47 -6.09 -1.54 11.86
CA LEU A 47 -7.52 -1.28 11.67
C LEU A 47 -7.79 0.21 11.42
N GLU A 48 -7.15 1.11 12.16
CA GLU A 48 -7.25 2.56 11.93
C GLU A 48 -6.70 2.95 10.54
N LEU A 49 -5.63 2.30 10.08
CA LEU A 49 -5.10 2.47 8.73
C LEU A 49 -6.10 1.98 7.67
N ARG A 50 -6.76 0.84 7.89
CA ARG A 50 -7.82 0.36 6.99
C ARG A 50 -8.93 1.39 6.87
N ASP A 51 -9.44 1.89 7.99
CA ASP A 51 -10.53 2.87 8.00
C ASP A 51 -10.11 4.17 7.28
N PHE A 52 -8.86 4.61 7.46
CA PHE A 52 -8.28 5.73 6.71
C PHE A 52 -8.27 5.48 5.19
N LEU A 53 -7.81 4.32 4.74
CA LEU A 53 -7.75 3.99 3.30
C LEU A 53 -9.15 3.84 2.67
N GLU A 54 -10.11 3.31 3.43
CA GLU A 54 -11.51 3.22 3.02
C GLU A 54 -12.13 4.62 2.87
N HIS A 55 -11.86 5.53 3.80
CA HIS A 55 -12.32 6.93 3.72
C HIS A 55 -11.74 7.68 2.52
N GLU A 56 -10.47 7.42 2.18
CA GLU A 56 -9.80 8.06 1.04
C GLU A 56 -10.22 7.49 -0.33
N HIS A 57 -11.11 6.49 -0.34
CA HIS A 57 -11.62 5.82 -1.54
C HIS A 57 -10.48 5.34 -2.44
N VAL A 58 -9.43 4.77 -1.85
CA VAL A 58 -8.31 4.23 -2.61
C VAL A 58 -8.80 3.05 -3.45
N THR A 59 -8.66 3.18 -4.77
CA THR A 59 -9.17 2.17 -5.72
C THR A 59 -8.19 1.05 -5.98
N THR A 60 -6.88 1.30 -5.80
CA THR A 60 -5.82 0.31 -5.99
C THR A 60 -4.67 0.48 -5.01
N VAL A 61 -4.28 -0.64 -4.41
CA VAL A 61 -3.01 -0.81 -3.70
C VAL A 61 -2.09 -1.62 -4.62
N PRO A 62 -0.97 -1.05 -5.12
CA PRO A 62 0.05 -1.82 -5.81
C PRO A 62 0.64 -2.83 -4.84
N SER A 63 0.41 -4.12 -5.09
CA SER A 63 1.10 -5.18 -4.34
C SER A 63 2.57 -5.18 -4.72
N PRO A 64 3.53 -5.15 -3.77
CA PRO A 64 4.92 -5.47 -4.09
C PRO A 64 4.97 -6.92 -4.58
N ALA A 65 5.63 -7.16 -5.72
CA ALA A 65 5.88 -8.52 -6.20
C ALA A 65 6.89 -9.19 -5.25
N SER A 66 6.43 -9.95 -4.26
CA SER A 66 7.31 -10.77 -3.44
C SER A 66 7.71 -12.01 -4.25
N SER A 67 8.94 -12.03 -4.77
CA SER A 67 9.54 -13.21 -5.37
C SER A 67 9.90 -14.24 -4.29
N THR A 68 8.91 -14.84 -3.66
CA THR A 68 9.13 -16.01 -2.82
C THR A 68 9.42 -17.20 -3.72
N ARG A 69 10.68 -17.37 -4.11
CA ARG A 69 11.17 -18.64 -4.66
C ARG A 69 11.29 -19.61 -3.48
N SER A 70 10.28 -20.46 -3.29
CA SER A 70 10.40 -21.62 -2.39
C SER A 70 11.63 -22.43 -2.79
N PRO A 71 12.58 -22.73 -1.86
CA PRO A 71 13.62 -23.69 -2.15
C PRO A 71 12.94 -25.06 -2.30
N ALA A 72 13.01 -25.63 -3.50
CA ALA A 72 12.62 -27.02 -3.73
C ALA A 72 13.35 -27.89 -2.71
N GLY A 73 12.59 -28.58 -1.86
CA GLY A 73 13.14 -29.45 -0.84
C GLY A 73 14.00 -30.54 -1.48
N SER A 74 15.31 -30.49 -1.26
CA SER A 74 16.20 -31.61 -1.50
C SER A 74 15.95 -32.64 -0.40
N ARG A 75 14.98 -33.53 -0.65
CA ARG A 75 14.75 -34.73 0.15
C ARG A 75 15.97 -35.62 -0.02
N ARG A 76 16.94 -35.51 0.89
CA ARG A 76 18.01 -36.50 1.04
C ARG A 76 17.37 -37.84 1.39
N ARG A 77 17.55 -38.83 0.52
CA ARG A 77 17.62 -40.25 0.87
C ARG A 77 18.91 -40.78 0.27
#